data_AF-A0A7V6XP90-F1
#
_entry.id   AF-A0A7V6XP90-F1
#
_cell.length_a   1.000
_cell.length_b   1.000
_cell.length_c   1.000
_cell.angle_alpha   90.00
_cell.angle_beta   90.00
_cell.angle_gamma   90.00
#
_symmetry.space_group_name_H-M   'P 1'
#
loop_
_entity.id
_entity.type
_entity.pdbx_description
1 polymer ?
#
loop_
_entity_poly.entity_id
_entity_poly.type
_entity_poly.pdbx_seq_one_letter_code
_entity_poly.pdbx_strand_id
1 'polypeptide(L)'
;KADVIAILNGKEIKAIDIMMQYRLEDKFIENYLKEEIIICEAKKAGLSISEENIKTLKELYSSEKTDLITDFQREQAAALNMSVEEYYEIWLDTQLERSEYMQSYIFTTFGEPPTSINELDAFESEIDEHINYLFETYVNNGDLIIR
;
A
#
# COMPACT_ATOMS: atom_id res chain seq x y z
N LYS A 1 0.36 -23.69 2.20
CA LYS A 1 -0.98 -23.15 2.54
C LYS A 1 -0.78 -21.66 2.66
N ALA A 2 -1.56 -20.85 1.95
CA ALA A 2 -1.47 -19.40 2.12
C ALA A 2 -2.27 -19.07 3.39
N ASP A 3 -1.57 -18.82 4.49
CA ASP A 3 -2.20 -18.54 5.77
C ASP A 3 -2.96 -17.21 5.66
N VAL A 4 -4.22 -17.21 6.08
CA VAL A 4 -5.07 -16.02 6.09
C VAL A 4 -4.65 -15.18 7.30
N ILE A 5 -4.24 -13.94 7.03
CA ILE A 5 -3.75 -12.99 8.04
C ILE A 5 -4.88 -12.07 8.51
N ALA A 6 -5.77 -11.68 7.60
CA ALA A 6 -6.93 -10.88 7.95
C ALA A 6 -8.11 -11.13 7.00
N ILE A 7 -9.29 -10.65 7.39
CA ILE A 7 -10.46 -10.54 6.54
C ILE A 7 -10.88 -9.08 6.54
N LEU A 8 -10.89 -8.43 5.38
CA LEU A 8 -11.29 -7.03 5.21
C LEU A 8 -12.53 -6.96 4.31
N ASN A 9 -13.63 -6.41 4.81
CA ASN A 9 -14.92 -6.34 4.12
C ASN A 9 -15.36 -7.71 3.54
N GLY A 10 -15.11 -8.79 4.29
CA GLY A 10 -15.42 -10.16 3.88
C GLY A 10 -14.43 -10.78 2.87
N LYS A 11 -13.37 -10.08 2.46
CA LYS A 11 -12.31 -10.62 1.60
C LYS A 11 -11.11 -11.06 2.42
N GLU A 12 -10.61 -12.25 2.16
CA GLU A 12 -9.39 -12.76 2.81
C GLU A 12 -8.16 -12.01 2.30
N ILE A 13 -7.32 -11.58 3.24
CA ILE A 13 -5.95 -11.12 3.01
C ILE A 13 -5.02 -12.22 3.50
N LYS A 14 -4.19 -12.73 2.61
CA LYS A 14 -3.28 -13.85 2.84
C LYS A 14 -1.86 -13.34 3.06
N ALA A 15 -1.04 -14.17 3.69
CA ALA A 15 0.37 -13.87 3.90
C ALA A 15 1.10 -13.50 2.60
N ILE A 16 0.74 -14.16 1.49
CA ILE A 16 1.32 -13.87 0.18
C ILE A 16 1.00 -12.45 -0.29
N ASP A 17 -0.20 -11.93 -0.04
CA ASP A 17 -0.59 -10.59 -0.47
C ASP A 17 0.27 -9.51 0.22
N ILE A 18 0.62 -9.74 1.49
CA ILE A 18 1.53 -8.90 2.25
C ILE A 18 2.97 -9.07 1.76
N MET A 19 3.43 -10.31 1.56
CA MET A 19 4.78 -10.63 1.09
C MET A 19 5.09 -10.06 -0.29
N MET A 20 4.08 -9.79 -1.11
CA MET A 20 4.25 -9.12 -2.40
C MET A 20 4.63 -7.65 -2.28
N GLN A 21 4.57 -7.03 -1.10
CA GLN A 21 4.86 -5.61 -0.87
C GLN A 21 5.80 -5.36 0.32
N TYR A 22 5.70 -6.18 1.36
CA TYR A 22 6.38 -6.02 2.64
C TYR A 22 6.94 -7.34 3.18
N ARG A 23 7.81 -7.27 4.21
CA ARG A 23 8.18 -8.45 5.00
C ARG A 23 6.99 -8.88 5.86
N LEU A 24 6.85 -10.18 6.11
CA LEU A 24 5.80 -10.72 6.99
C LEU A 24 6.21 -10.56 8.47
N GLU A 25 6.08 -9.33 8.99
CA GLU A 25 6.35 -8.97 10.39
C GLU A 25 5.20 -8.08 10.90
N ASP A 26 4.84 -8.17 12.18
CA ASP A 26 3.64 -7.53 12.76
C ASP A 26 3.46 -6.06 12.36
N LYS A 27 4.54 -5.26 12.46
CA LYS A 27 4.52 -3.83 12.07
C LYS A 27 4.14 -3.64 10.60
N PHE A 28 4.67 -4.48 9.72
CA PHE A 28 4.42 -4.39 8.28
C PHE A 28 3.06 -4.96 7.89
N ILE A 29 2.56 -5.96 8.63
CA ILE A 29 1.20 -6.45 8.47
C ILE A 29 0.22 -5.31 8.78
N GLU A 30 0.38 -4.63 9.91
CA GLU A 30 -0.49 -3.51 10.27
C GLU A 30 -0.44 -2.38 9.23
N ASN A 31 0.75 -1.99 8.78
CA ASN A 31 0.90 -0.98 7.72
C ASN A 31 0.18 -1.38 6.43
N TYR A 32 0.36 -2.63 5.98
CA TYR A 32 -0.34 -3.13 4.79
C TYR A 32 -1.87 -3.07 4.95
N LEU A 33 -2.39 -3.44 6.13
CA LEU A 33 -3.82 -3.39 6.41
C LEU A 33 -4.36 -1.96 6.44
N LYS A 34 -3.60 -1.00 7.00
CA LYS A 34 -3.93 0.43 6.95
C LYS A 34 -4.02 0.92 5.51
N GLU A 35 -3.04 0.60 4.67
CA GLU A 35 -3.08 0.96 3.25
C GLU A 35 -4.28 0.34 2.52
N GLU A 36 -4.59 -0.94 2.78
CA GLU A 36 -5.76 -1.61 2.20
C GLU A 36 -7.08 -0.91 2.57
N ILE A 37 -7.19 -0.45 3.82
CA ILE A 37 -8.35 0.35 4.27
C ILE A 37 -8.41 1.67 3.48
N ILE A 38 -7.29 2.36 3.33
CA ILE A 38 -7.24 3.62 2.57
C ILE A 38 -7.62 3.40 1.11
N ILE A 39 -7.15 2.31 0.49
CA ILE A 39 -7.53 1.93 -0.87
C ILE A 39 -9.04 1.62 -0.96
N CYS A 40 -9.61 0.97 0.06
CA CYS A 40 -11.05 0.74 0.13
C CYS A 40 -11.82 2.06 0.22
N GLU A 41 -11.38 3.00 1.06
CA GLU A 41 -12.01 4.32 1.20
C GLU A 41 -11.89 5.15 -0.08
N ALA A 42 -10.73 5.12 -0.74
CA ALA A 42 -10.52 5.75 -2.05
C ALA A 42 -11.52 5.23 -3.08
N LYS A 43 -11.65 3.90 -3.18
CA LYS A 43 -12.60 3.25 -4.11
C LYS A 43 -14.05 3.56 -3.75
N LYS A 44 -14.41 3.61 -2.46
CA LYS A 44 -15.75 4.01 -1.98
C LYS A 44 -16.08 5.46 -2.34
N ALA A 45 -15.08 6.34 -2.32
CA ALA A 45 -15.20 7.73 -2.75
C ALA A 45 -15.28 7.90 -4.28
N GLY A 46 -15.20 6.81 -5.04
CA GLY A 46 -15.24 6.83 -6.50
C GLY A 46 -13.91 7.22 -7.16
N LEU A 47 -12.80 7.22 -6.40
CA LEU A 47 -11.47 7.39 -6.97
C LEU A 47 -11.09 6.12 -7.75
N SER A 48 -10.51 6.32 -8.92
CA SER A 48 -10.08 5.25 -9.83
C SER A 48 -8.74 5.61 -10.43
N ILE A 49 -7.83 4.64 -10.49
CA ILE A 49 -6.52 4.80 -11.10
C ILE A 49 -6.55 4.20 -12.51
N SER A 50 -6.04 4.93 -13.50
CA SER A 50 -5.97 4.44 -14.87
C SER A 50 -4.73 3.57 -15.08
N GLU A 51 -4.89 2.49 -15.84
CA GLU A 51 -3.76 1.63 -16.23
C GLU A 51 -2.71 2.41 -17.05
N GLU A 52 -3.16 3.41 -17.83
CA GLU A 52 -2.27 4.28 -18.60
C GLU A 52 -1.37 5.12 -17.70
N ASN A 53 -1.90 5.68 -16.60
CA ASN A 53 -1.10 6.44 -15.64
C ASN A 53 -0.03 5.55 -14.99
N ILE A 54 -0.39 4.33 -14.57
CA ILE A 54 0.56 3.37 -13.99
C ILE A 54 1.67 3.03 -14.98
N LYS A 55 1.32 2.81 -16.25
CA LYS A 55 2.30 2.57 -17.30
C LYS A 55 3.26 3.75 -17.49
N THR A 56 2.75 4.98 -17.52
CA THR A 56 3.60 6.18 -17.63
C THR A 56 4.52 6.34 -16.43
N LEU A 57 4.03 6.11 -15.21
CA LEU A 57 4.85 6.13 -14.00
C LEU A 57 5.95 5.06 -14.05
N LYS A 58 5.62 3.85 -14.50
CA LYS A 58 6.58 2.76 -14.65
C LYS A 58 7.68 3.08 -15.66
N GLU A 59 7.33 3.68 -16.80
CA GLU A 59 8.29 4.14 -17.81
C GLU A 59 9.24 5.20 -17.24
N LEU A 60 8.72 6.15 -16.44
CA LEU A 60 9.53 7.15 -15.76
C LEU A 60 10.52 6.49 -14.78
N TYR A 61 10.04 5.59 -13.91
CA TYR A 61 10.89 4.85 -12.96
C TYR A 61 11.97 4.02 -13.65
N SER A 62 11.64 3.38 -14.78
CA SER A 62 12.58 2.55 -15.56
C SER A 62 13.66 3.38 -16.25
N SER A 63 13.36 4.64 -16.58
CA SER A 63 14.31 5.55 -17.25
C SER A 63 15.39 6.10 -16.30
N GLU A 64 15.16 6.05 -14.98
CA GLU A 64 15.98 6.76 -13.99
C GLU A 64 17.16 5.99 -13.37
N LYS A 65 17.29 4.64 -13.46
CA LYS A 65 18.59 3.91 -13.27
C LYS A 65 18.53 2.37 -13.27
N THR A 66 19.69 1.81 -13.63
CA THR A 66 20.28 0.51 -13.30
C THR A 66 20.37 0.25 -11.78
N ASP A 67 20.06 -0.98 -11.35
CA ASP A 67 20.08 -1.54 -9.97
C ASP A 67 18.88 -1.22 -9.04
N LEU A 68 17.65 -1.33 -9.56
CA LEU A 68 16.42 -1.19 -8.74
C LEU A 68 16.09 -2.42 -7.86
N ILE A 69 16.70 -3.57 -8.15
CA ILE A 69 16.49 -4.81 -7.40
C ILE A 69 17.40 -4.83 -6.17
N THR A 70 16.81 -4.64 -5.00
CA THR A 70 17.49 -4.70 -3.71
C THR A 70 17.46 -6.12 -3.10
N ASP A 71 18.17 -6.31 -1.99
CA ASP A 71 18.13 -7.56 -1.22
C ASP A 71 16.72 -7.91 -0.74
N PHE A 72 15.87 -6.90 -0.48
CA PHE A 72 14.48 -7.14 -0.13
C PHE A 72 13.74 -7.90 -1.26
N GLN A 73 13.82 -7.43 -2.50
CA GLN A 73 13.16 -8.11 -3.61
C GLN A 73 13.75 -9.50 -3.87
N ARG A 74 15.06 -9.69 -3.68
CA ARG A 74 15.70 -11.02 -3.79
C ARG A 74 15.21 -12.00 -2.73
N GLU A 75 15.13 -11.56 -1.47
CA GLU A 75 14.66 -12.36 -0.35
C GLU A 75 13.19 -12.76 -0.51
N GLN A 76 12.33 -11.81 -0.89
CA GLN A 76 10.90 -12.10 -1.11
C GLN A 76 10.67 -13.02 -2.30
N ALA A 77 11.35 -12.79 -3.44
CA ALA A 77 11.28 -13.67 -4.60
C ALA A 77 11.67 -15.11 -4.24
N ALA A 78 12.76 -15.28 -3.48
CA ALA A 78 13.19 -16.60 -3.01
C ALA A 78 12.16 -17.25 -2.08
N ALA A 79 11.59 -16.48 -1.14
CA ALA A 79 10.57 -16.96 -0.20
C ALA A 79 9.27 -17.39 -0.91
N LEU A 80 8.92 -16.73 -2.00
CA LEU A 80 7.74 -17.02 -2.83
C LEU A 80 8.02 -18.02 -3.97
N ASN A 81 9.26 -18.49 -4.10
CA ASN A 81 9.70 -19.38 -5.18
C ASN A 81 9.41 -18.78 -6.57
N MET A 82 9.72 -17.50 -6.74
CA MET A 82 9.61 -16.72 -7.97
C MET A 82 10.99 -16.26 -8.45
N SER A 83 11.10 -15.90 -9.72
CA SER A 83 12.29 -15.17 -10.18
C SER A 83 12.31 -13.76 -9.60
N VAL A 84 13.51 -13.19 -9.43
CA VAL A 84 13.64 -11.85 -8.85
C VAL A 84 13.06 -10.80 -9.79
N GLU A 85 13.21 -11.00 -11.09
CA GLU A 85 12.66 -10.16 -12.15
C GLU A 85 11.13 -10.19 -12.13
N GLU A 86 10.53 -11.38 -12.08
CA GLU A 86 9.06 -11.53 -12.00
C GLU A 86 8.49 -10.90 -10.73
N TYR A 87 9.13 -11.12 -9.58
CA TYR A 87 8.73 -10.49 -8.33
C TYR A 87 8.84 -8.97 -8.42
N TYR A 88 9.95 -8.45 -8.94
CA TYR A 88 10.19 -7.01 -9.04
C TYR A 88 9.14 -6.32 -9.90
N GLU A 89 8.79 -6.89 -11.06
CA GLU A 89 7.77 -6.35 -11.95
C GLU A 89 6.41 -6.26 -11.26
N ILE A 90 5.97 -7.32 -10.59
CA ILE A 90 4.68 -7.32 -9.87
C ILE A 90 4.72 -6.38 -8.67
N TRP A 91 5.84 -6.36 -7.94
CA TRP A 91 6.04 -5.48 -6.79
C TRP A 91 5.94 -4.01 -7.21
N LEU A 92 6.58 -3.62 -8.31
CA LEU A 92 6.59 -2.25 -8.82
C LEU A 92 5.20 -1.84 -9.30
N ASP A 93 4.52 -2.66 -10.10
CA ASP A 93 3.17 -2.36 -10.58
C ASP A 93 2.20 -2.17 -9.42
N THR A 94 2.28 -3.06 -8.43
CA THR A 94 1.44 -2.99 -7.22
C THR A 94 1.79 -1.76 -6.38
N GLN A 95 3.08 -1.45 -6.18
CA GLN A 95 3.50 -0.26 -5.42
C GLN A 95 2.97 1.03 -6.05
N LEU A 96 3.12 1.18 -7.37
CA LEU A 96 2.64 2.35 -8.08
C LEU A 96 1.12 2.50 -7.97
N GLU A 97 0.36 1.42 -8.18
CA GLU A 97 -1.10 1.45 -8.05
C GLU A 97 -1.53 1.86 -6.63
N ARG A 98 -0.95 1.23 -5.60
CA ARG A 98 -1.27 1.54 -4.21
C ARG A 98 -0.94 2.99 -3.86
N SER A 99 0.24 3.45 -4.25
CA SER A 99 0.69 4.82 -4.01
C SER A 99 -0.26 5.84 -4.64
N GLU A 100 -0.71 5.61 -5.87
CA GLU A 100 -1.66 6.50 -6.55
C GLU A 100 -3.02 6.56 -5.84
N TYR A 101 -3.56 5.43 -5.37
CA TYR A 101 -4.79 5.43 -4.57
C TYR A 101 -4.60 6.19 -3.24
N MET A 102 -3.49 5.95 -2.55
CA MET A 102 -3.20 6.62 -1.28
C MET A 102 -3.05 8.12 -1.45
N GLN A 103 -2.24 8.56 -2.42
CA GLN A 103 -2.05 9.98 -2.72
C GLN A 103 -3.35 10.65 -3.13
N SER A 104 -4.15 10.02 -4.00
CA SER A 104 -5.45 10.54 -4.42
C SER A 104 -6.41 10.68 -3.24
N TYR A 105 -6.42 9.69 -2.33
CA TYR A 105 -7.25 9.75 -1.13
C TYR A 105 -6.82 10.86 -0.19
N ILE A 106 -5.51 10.95 0.10
CA ILE A 106 -4.94 12.00 0.96
C ILE A 106 -5.27 13.37 0.38
N PHE A 107 -5.00 13.61 -0.91
CA PHE A 107 -5.30 14.86 -1.57
C PHE A 107 -6.79 15.21 -1.52
N THR A 108 -7.67 14.23 -1.75
CA THR A 108 -9.13 14.45 -1.71
C THR A 108 -9.62 14.77 -0.29
N THR A 109 -9.00 14.17 0.72
CA THR A 109 -9.44 14.27 2.13
C THR A 109 -8.86 15.50 2.83
N PHE A 110 -7.57 15.79 2.60
CA PHE A 110 -6.80 16.82 3.33
C PHE A 110 -6.38 18.00 2.45
N GLY A 111 -6.45 17.85 1.12
CA GLY A 111 -5.96 18.86 0.17
C GLY A 111 -4.47 18.76 -0.13
N GLU A 112 -3.91 19.84 -0.66
CA GLU A 112 -2.49 19.94 -0.98
C GLU A 112 -1.64 19.99 0.30
N PRO A 113 -0.48 19.31 0.33
CA PRO A 113 0.45 19.44 1.46
C PRO A 113 0.93 20.88 1.59
N PRO A 114 1.11 21.39 2.82
CA PRO A 114 1.61 22.74 3.03
C PRO A 114 3.05 22.88 2.54
N THR A 115 3.42 24.09 2.12
CA THR A 115 4.80 24.39 1.66
C THR A 115 5.75 24.77 2.81
N SER A 116 5.21 25.05 3.99
CA SER A 116 5.96 25.37 5.19
C SER A 116 6.32 24.11 5.96
N ILE A 117 7.62 23.90 6.23
CA ILE A 117 8.12 22.74 7.00
C ILE A 117 7.42 22.61 8.36
N ASN A 118 7.15 23.73 9.05
CA ASN A 118 6.51 23.70 10.37
C ASN A 118 5.04 23.27 10.30
N GLU A 119 4.38 23.43 9.15
CA GLU A 119 3.00 23.01 8.93
C GLU A 119 2.95 21.56 8.39
N LEU A 120 4.05 21.09 7.79
CA LEU A 120 4.16 19.74 7.23
C LEU A 120 4.08 18.68 8.34
N ASP A 121 4.79 18.85 9.45
CA ASP A 121 4.74 17.89 10.57
C ASP A 121 3.31 17.75 11.13
N ALA A 122 2.57 18.86 11.21
CA ALA A 122 1.18 18.85 11.68
C ALA A 122 0.25 18.17 10.67
N PHE A 123 0.46 18.41 9.37
CA PHE A 123 -0.29 17.77 8.29
C PHE A 123 -0.04 16.26 8.24
N GLU A 124 1.21 15.82 8.37
CA GLU A 124 1.57 14.40 8.45
C GLU A 124 0.94 13.73 9.68
N SER A 125 0.98 14.40 10.83
CA SER A 125 0.32 13.91 12.06
C SER A 125 -1.19 13.78 11.90
N GLU A 126 -1.85 14.72 11.22
CA GLU A 126 -3.29 14.66 10.96
C GLU A 126 -3.67 13.48 10.05
N ILE A 127 -2.85 13.21 9.03
CA ILE A 127 -3.02 12.04 8.15
C ILE A 127 -2.86 10.75 8.97
N ASP A 128 -1.81 10.64 9.77
CA ASP A 128 -1.55 9.45 10.59
C ASP A 128 -2.68 9.21 11.61
N GLU A 129 -3.16 10.25 12.27
CA GLU A 129 -4.30 10.18 13.19
C GLU A 129 -5.56 9.68 12.49
N HIS A 130 -5.85 10.18 11.29
CA HIS A 130 -6.99 9.74 10.50
C HIS A 130 -6.87 8.29 10.03
N ILE A 131 -5.69 7.87 9.57
CA ILE A 131 -5.43 6.48 9.17
C ILE A 131 -5.63 5.55 10.37
N ASN A 132 -5.11 5.92 11.55
CA ASN A 132 -5.30 5.15 12.78
C ASN A 132 -6.77 5.09 13.19
N TYR A 133 -7.50 6.21 13.11
CA TYR A 133 -8.93 6.26 13.38
C TYR A 133 -9.73 5.34 12.44
N LEU A 134 -9.42 5.34 11.14
CA LEU A 134 -10.06 4.44 10.18
C LEU A 134 -9.76 2.98 10.50
N PHE A 135 -8.50 2.66 10.82
CA PHE A 135 -8.10 1.31 11.21
C PHE A 135 -8.89 0.81 12.42
N GLU A 136 -8.94 1.60 13.49
CA GLU A 136 -9.72 1.29 14.69
C GLU A 136 -11.22 1.15 14.37
N THR A 137 -11.76 2.04 13.54
CA THR A 137 -13.18 1.99 13.13
C THR A 137 -13.51 0.69 12.41
N TYR A 138 -12.67 0.28 11.47
CA TYR A 138 -12.85 -0.98 10.73
C TYR A 138 -12.76 -2.21 11.64
N VAL A 139 -11.82 -2.22 12.59
CA VAL A 139 -11.71 -3.29 13.59
C VAL A 139 -12.96 -3.33 14.47
N ASN A 140 -13.39 -2.18 15.01
CA ASN A 140 -14.52 -2.08 15.94
C ASN A 140 -15.85 -2.46 15.28
N ASN A 141 -16.03 -2.16 13.99
CA ASN A 141 -17.21 -2.53 13.22
C ASN A 141 -17.22 -4.01 12.77
N GLY A 142 -16.09 -4.72 12.94
CA GLY A 142 -15.92 -6.08 12.43
C GLY A 142 -15.71 -6.16 10.92
N ASP A 143 -15.47 -5.02 10.27
CA ASP A 143 -15.14 -4.93 8.84
C ASP A 143 -13.69 -5.39 8.59
N LEU A 144 -12.79 -5.23 9.57
CA LEU A 144 -11.47 -5.84 9.60
C LEU A 144 -11.39 -6.86 10.75
N ILE A 145 -11.02 -8.11 10.41
CA ILE A 145 -10.78 -9.19 11.37
C ILE A 145 -9.37 -9.73 11.16
N ILE A 146 -8.47 -9.46 12.10
CA ILE A 146 -7.08 -9.97 12.09
C ILE A 146 -7.05 -11.39 12.70
N ARG A 147 -6.25 -12.30 12.15
CA ARG A 147 -6.19 -13.72 12.49
C ARG A 147 -4.89 -14.15 13.15
#